data_AF-X1TYP7-F1
#
_entry.id   AF-X1TYP7-F1
#
_cell.length_a   1.000
_cell.length_b   1.000
_cell.length_c   1.000
_cell.angle_alpha   90.00
_cell.angle_beta   90.00
_cell.angle_gamma   90.00
#
_symmetry.space_group_name_H-M   'P 1'
#
loop_
_entity.id
_entity.type
_entity.pdbx_description
1 polymer ?
#
loop_
_entity_poly.entity_id
_entity_poly.type
_entity_poly.pdbx_seq_one_letter_code
_entity_poly.pdbx_strand_id
1 'polypeptide(L)' 'MNTATYKGYKQSACGPQLVVRDDAILSPVPSQRLVNHSPDGFQWGYSGDGPKQLSLALLLDATGGPELSV' A
#
# COMPACT_ATOMS: atom_id res chain seq x y z
N MET A 1 8.44 -21.52 -3.40
CA MET A 1 8.19 -20.23 -2.73
C MET A 1 7.29 -19.43 -3.66
N ASN A 2 6.11 -19.02 -3.20
CA ASN A 2 5.23 -18.18 -4.01
C ASN A 2 5.73 -16.74 -3.91
N THR A 3 6.20 -16.19 -5.04
CA THR A 3 6.64 -14.80 -5.12
C THR A 3 5.44 -13.92 -5.44
N ALA A 4 5.20 -12.88 -4.64
CA ALA A 4 4.25 -11.82 -4.97
C ALA A 4 5.01 -10.62 -5.57
N THR A 5 4.52 -10.07 -6.67
CA THR A 5 5.12 -8.90 -7.32
C THR A 5 4.21 -7.70 -7.17
N TYR A 6 4.73 -6.62 -6.57
CA TYR A 6 4.05 -5.35 -6.45
C TYR A 6 4.65 -4.32 -7.41
N LYS A 7 3.80 -3.63 -8.17
CA LYS A 7 4.19 -2.60 -9.12
C LYS A 7 3.49 -1.30 -8.78
N GLY A 8 4.28 -0.25 -8.54
CA GLY A 8 3.80 1.11 -8.36
C GLY A 8 3.78 1.89 -9.66
N TYR A 9 2.68 2.61 -9.92
CA TYR A 9 2.57 3.48 -11.08
C TYR A 9 2.47 4.93 -10.60
N LYS A 10 3.54 5.70 -10.83
CA LYS A 10 3.57 7.12 -10.53
C LYS A 10 2.88 7.90 -11.66
N GLN A 11 1.66 8.37 -11.41
CA GLN A 11 0.86 9.12 -12.38
C GLN A 11 1.02 10.64 -12.20
N SER A 12 1.31 11.09 -10.99
CA SER A 12 1.43 12.50 -10.62
C SER A 12 2.51 12.73 -9.56
N ALA A 13 2.93 13.98 -9.39
CA ALA A 13 3.79 14.40 -8.28
C ALA A 13 3.05 14.41 -6.92
N CYS A 14 1.72 14.51 -6.93
CA CYS A 14 0.86 14.53 -5.75
C CYS A 14 -0.42 13.71 -5.97
N GLY A 15 -1.07 13.31 -4.87
CA GLY A 15 -2.30 12.52 -4.89
C GLY A 15 -2.07 11.02 -5.16
N PRO A 16 -3.02 10.14 -4.80
CA PRO A 16 -2.81 8.70 -4.71
C PRO A 16 -2.15 8.08 -5.94
N GLN A 17 -1.26 7.13 -5.69
CA GLN A 17 -0.63 6.34 -6.74
C GLN A 17 -1.21 4.93 -6.79
N LEU A 18 -1.34 4.38 -8.00
CA LEU A 18 -1.83 3.03 -8.21
C LEU A 18 -0.76 1.99 -7.85
N VAL A 19 -1.18 0.93 -7.16
CA VAL A 19 -0.35 -0.24 -6.88
C VAL A 19 -1.06 -1.49 -7.36
N VAL A 20 -0.34 -2.34 -8.07
CA VAL A 20 -0.84 -3.62 -8.60
C VAL A 20 -0.02 -4.76 -8.01
N ARG A 21 -0.70 -5.76 -7.47
CA ARG A 21 -0.15 -7.04 -7.03
C ARG A 21 -0.57 -8.11 -8.03
N ASP A 22 0.39 -8.78 -8.68
CA ASP A 22 0.12 -9.93 -9.57
C ASP A 22 -1.11 -9.71 -10.49
N ASP A 23 -1.16 -8.54 -11.15
CA ASP A 23 -2.22 -8.05 -12.05
C ASP A 23 -3.55 -7.60 -11.41
N ALA A 24 -3.69 -7.68 -10.09
CA ALA A 24 -4.82 -7.12 -9.33
C ALA A 24 -4.47 -5.79 -8.64
N ILE A 25 -5.42 -4.85 -8.61
CA ILE A 25 -5.22 -3.58 -7.90
C ILE A 25 -5.15 -3.83 -6.39
N LEU A 26 -4.07 -3.36 -5.75
CA LEU A 26 -3.95 -3.33 -4.30
C LEU A 26 -4.74 -2.12 -3.78
N SER A 27 -5.77 -2.38 -2.99
CA SER A 27 -6.60 -1.34 -2.38
C SER A 27 -5.94 -0.80 -1.10
N PRO A 28 -6.00 0.52 -0.82
CA PRO A 28 -5.57 1.08 0.46
C PRO A 28 -6.54 0.78 1.61
N VAL A 29 -7.78 0.40 1.29
CA VAL A 29 -8.85 0.32 2.28
C VAL A 29 -8.59 -0.72 3.39
N PRO A 30 -8.09 -1.94 3.10
CA PRO A 30 -7.75 -2.91 4.15
C PRO A 30 -6.73 -2.37 5.17
N SER A 31 -5.65 -1.72 4.70
CA SER A 31 -4.65 -1.16 5.62
C SER A 31 -5.15 0.08 6.33
N GLN A 32 -5.97 0.93 5.69
CA GLN A 32 -6.58 2.10 6.33
C GLN A 32 -7.54 1.71 7.46
N ARG A 33 -8.23 0.58 7.34
CA ARG A 33 -9.07 0.02 8.41
C ARG A 33 -8.25 -0.46 9.60
N LEU A 34 -7.01 -0.89 9.39
CA LEU A 34 -6.10 -1.29 10.46
C LEU A 34 -5.50 -0.06 11.15
N VAL A 35 -4.81 0.78 10.39
CA VAL A 35 -4.33 2.10 10.81
C VAL A 35 -4.43 3.05 9.61
N ASN A 36 -5.12 4.17 9.80
CA ASN A 36 -5.23 5.19 8.77
C ASN A 36 -4.08 6.19 8.87
N HIS A 37 -2.96 5.87 8.23
CA HIS A 37 -1.84 6.79 8.06
C HIS A 37 -2.12 7.84 6.98
N SER A 38 -2.83 7.48 5.91
CA SER A 38 -3.16 8.40 4.84
C SER A 38 -4.57 8.14 4.30
N PRO A 39 -5.52 9.06 4.50
CA PRO A 39 -6.86 8.94 3.93
C PRO A 39 -6.83 9.02 2.39
N ASP A 40 -5.83 9.70 1.84
CA ASP A 40 -5.66 9.89 0.39
C ASP A 40 -5.13 8.63 -0.31
N GLY A 41 -4.67 7.61 0.42
CA GLY A 41 -4.22 6.34 -0.12
C GLY A 41 -2.70 6.23 -0.23
N PHE A 42 -2.19 5.64 -1.32
CA PHE A 42 -0.78 5.30 -1.46
C PHE A 42 0.05 6.42 -2.10
N GLN A 43 1.34 6.51 -1.75
CA GLN A 43 2.35 7.28 -2.47
C GLN A 43 3.61 6.45 -2.72
N TRP A 44 4.33 6.81 -3.77
CA TRP A 44 5.68 6.35 -4.06
C TRP A 44 6.64 7.55 -3.99
N GLY A 45 7.37 7.67 -2.89
CA GLY A 45 8.27 8.79 -2.60
C GLY A 45 8.44 9.02 -1.10
N TYR A 46 9.09 10.13 -0.73
CA TYR A 46 9.37 10.47 0.67
C TYR A 46 8.44 11.56 1.24
N SER A 47 7.42 11.97 0.50
CA SER A 47 6.53 13.07 0.89
C SER A 47 5.16 12.56 1.34
N GLY A 48 4.65 13.17 2.42
CA GLY A 48 3.36 12.82 3.02
C GLY A 48 3.36 11.45 3.70
N ASP A 49 2.16 11.00 4.10
CA ASP A 49 1.97 9.72 4.81
C ASP A 49 1.56 8.55 3.91
N GLY A 50 1.31 8.79 2.63
CA GLY A 50 1.00 7.75 1.66
C GLY A 50 2.04 6.63 1.54
N PRO A 51 3.35 6.86 1.71
CA PRO A 51 4.34 5.78 1.74
C PRO A 51 4.20 4.88 2.97
N LYS A 52 3.81 5.45 4.12
CA LYS A 52 3.53 4.67 5.34
C LYS A 52 2.29 3.80 5.15
N GLN A 53 1.23 4.35 4.55
CA GLN A 53 0.02 3.60 4.22
C GLN A 53 0.31 2.44 3.26
N LEU A 54 1.19 2.67 2.28
CA LEU A 54 1.65 1.64 1.35
C LEU A 54 2.45 0.54 2.07
N SER A 55 3.42 0.90 2.92
CA SER A 55 4.19 -0.08 3.69
C SER A 55 3.29 -0.99 4.54
N LEU A 56 2.29 -0.41 5.22
CA LEU A 56 1.31 -1.16 5.99
C LEU A 56 0.49 -2.12 5.10
N ALA A 57 0.09 -1.67 3.90
CA ALA A 57 -0.64 -2.52 2.95
C ALA A 57 0.20 -3.70 2.47
N LEU A 58 1.49 -3.48 2.17
CA LEU A 58 2.39 -4.55 1.73
C LEU A 58 2.63 -5.58 2.83
N LEU A 59 2.81 -5.13 4.08
CA LEU A 59 2.95 -6.03 5.22
C LEU A 59 1.66 -6.83 5.45
N LEU A 60 0.51 -6.16 5.49
CA LEU A 60 -0.78 -6.81 5.69
C LEU A 60 -1.09 -7.85 4.61
N ASP A 61 -0.77 -7.54 3.36
CA ASP A 61 -0.98 -8.46 2.24
C ASP A 61 -0.01 -9.66 2.29
N ALA A 62 1.25 -9.43 2.65
CA ALA A 62 2.28 -10.47 2.70
C ALA A 62 2.14 -11.42 3.90
N THR A 63 1.68 -10.92 5.05
CA THR A 63 1.53 -11.72 6.28
C THR A 63 0.14 -12.33 6.44
N GLY A 64 -0.85 -11.84 5.69
CA GLY A 64 -2.23 -12.31 5.75
C GLY A 64 -2.97 -11.93 7.04
N GLY A 65 -2.38 -11.10 7.90
CA GLY A 65 -3.02 -10.75 9.17
C GLY A 65 -2.35 -9.59 9.91
N PRO A 66 -3.14 -8.82 10.68
CA PRO A 66 -2.70 -7.58 11.33
C PRO A 66 -1.66 -7.80 12.42
N GLU A 67 -1.59 -8.99 13.03
CA GLU A 67 -0.66 -9.31 14.13
C GLU A 67 0.82 -9.09 13.74
N LEU A 68 1.14 -9.26 12.46
CA LEU A 68 2.50 -9.14 11.93
C LEU A 68 2.72 -7.88 11.10
N SER A 69 1.75 -6.94 11.10
CA SER A 69 1.73 -5.82 10.16
C SER A 69 1.76 -4.44 10.81
N VAL A 70 1.88 -4.32 12.13
CA VAL A 70 1.75 -3.04 12.87
C VAL A 70 3.08 -2.32 13.09
#